data_AF-A0A4V1MAS4-F1
#
_entry.id   AF-A0A4V1MAS4-F1
#
_cell.length_a   1.000
_cell.length_b   1.000
_cell.length_c   1.000
_cell.angle_alpha   90.00
_cell.angle_beta   90.00
_cell.angle_gamma   90.00
#
_symmetry.space_group_name_H-M   'P 1'
#
loop_
_entity.id
_entity.type
_entity.pdbx_description
1 polymer ?
#
loop_
_entity_poly.entity_id
_entity_poly.type
_entity_poly.pdbx_seq_one_letter_code
_entity_poly.pdbx_strand_id
1 'polypeptide(L)'
;MSTSNPTAIISYKQNLFASGLVNPNALEPLVALFPEPQMEKQYRLLIHVYIPDGVEPSLNKDFGNITEIATEAGNVSARLIAIDYDEPSAEVDTYSLWALDITYAINDGVEAQTTLAQFVIGDPQTSRGTVTGVVRT
;
A
#
# COMPACT_ATOMS: atom_id res chain seq x y z
N MET A 1 4.54 18.41 -23.31
CA MET A 1 4.95 18.76 -21.93
C MET A 1 5.17 17.45 -21.21
N SER A 2 6.39 17.20 -20.72
CA SER A 2 6.72 15.97 -20.01
C SER A 2 6.19 16.08 -18.59
N THR A 3 5.20 15.27 -18.22
CA THR A 3 4.72 15.15 -16.84
C THR A 3 5.72 14.28 -16.08
N SER A 4 6.82 14.89 -15.61
CA SER A 4 7.67 14.22 -14.62
C SER A 4 6.84 13.99 -13.36
N ASN A 5 6.76 12.73 -12.91
CA ASN A 5 6.16 12.43 -11.62
C ASN A 5 6.91 13.23 -10.55
N PRO A 6 6.22 14.07 -9.75
CA PRO A 6 6.87 14.97 -8.79
C PRO A 6 7.51 14.20 -7.62
N THR A 7 7.24 12.90 -7.52
CA THR A 7 7.85 11.97 -6.57
C THR A 7 8.39 10.77 -7.35
N ALA A 8 9.66 10.43 -7.12
CA ALA A 8 10.36 9.37 -7.83
C ALA A 8 10.78 8.26 -6.86
N ILE A 9 10.45 7.01 -7.19
CA ILE A 9 11.03 5.85 -6.52
C ILE A 9 12.46 5.67 -7.03
N ILE A 10 13.42 5.73 -6.12
CA ILE A 10 14.85 5.56 -6.38
C ILE A 10 15.20 4.08 -6.31
N SER A 11 14.69 3.37 -5.30
CA SER A 11 14.93 1.95 -5.12
C SER A 11 13.70 1.24 -4.58
N TYR A 12 13.54 -0.02 -4.96
CA TYR A 12 12.48 -0.88 -4.47
C TYR A 12 13.00 -2.31 -4.41
N LYS A 13 12.87 -2.93 -3.23
CA LYS A 13 13.22 -4.32 -3.00
C LYS A 13 12.06 -5.01 -2.29
N GLN A 14 11.71 -6.18 -2.79
CA GLN A 14 10.74 -7.07 -2.18
C GLN A 14 11.45 -8.33 -1.67
N ASN A 15 11.17 -8.74 -0.44
CA ASN A 15 11.75 -9.94 0.15
C ASN A 15 10.66 -10.74 0.87
N LEU A 16 10.56 -12.03 0.56
CA LEU A 16 9.81 -12.97 1.38
C LEU A 16 10.63 -13.26 2.65
N PHE A 17 10.09 -12.90 3.81
CA PHE A 17 10.74 -13.10 5.11
C PHE A 17 10.39 -14.46 5.72
N ALA A 18 9.11 -14.85 5.64
CA ALA A 18 8.60 -16.12 6.14
C ALA A 18 7.36 -16.55 5.35
N SER A 19 7.08 -17.85 5.28
CA SER A 19 5.88 -18.46 4.69
C SER A 19 5.38 -19.60 5.58
N GLY A 20 4.17 -20.10 5.33
CA GLY A 20 3.58 -21.18 6.12
C GLY A 20 3.09 -20.75 7.50
N LEU A 21 2.82 -19.46 7.69
CA LEU A 21 2.32 -18.93 8.96
C LEU A 21 0.85 -19.29 9.12
N VAL A 22 0.48 -19.92 10.24
CA VAL A 22 -0.90 -20.33 10.51
C VAL A 22 -1.85 -19.14 10.59
N ASN A 23 -1.38 -18.02 11.16
CA ASN A 23 -2.16 -16.79 11.26
C ASN A 23 -1.27 -15.58 10.97
N PRO A 24 -1.82 -14.50 10.38
CA PRO A 24 -1.13 -13.23 10.27
C PRO A 24 -1.08 -12.55 11.64
N ASN A 25 0.07 -11.99 12.03
CA ASN A 25 0.17 -11.22 13.28
C ASN A 25 -0.43 -9.80 13.14
N ALA A 26 -0.63 -9.34 11.91
CA ALA A 26 -1.30 -8.07 11.60
C ALA A 26 -2.10 -8.23 10.30
N LEU A 27 -3.31 -7.68 10.27
CA LEU A 27 -4.16 -7.64 9.07
C LEU A 27 -3.93 -6.38 8.21
N GLU A 28 -3.19 -5.42 8.76
CA GLU A 28 -2.86 -4.15 8.10
C GLU A 28 -1.36 -4.10 7.75
N PRO A 29 -0.96 -3.33 6.73
CA PRO A 29 0.44 -3.10 6.45
C PRO A 29 1.14 -2.42 7.63
N LEU A 30 2.25 -3.00 8.08
CA LEU A 30 3.08 -2.41 9.13
C LEU A 30 4.10 -1.48 8.49
N VAL A 31 3.97 -0.19 8.75
CA VAL A 31 4.72 0.86 8.05
C VAL A 31 5.74 1.52 8.97
N ALA A 32 6.97 1.65 8.50
CA ALA A 32 8.00 2.49 9.10
C ALA A 32 8.58 3.44 8.05
N LEU A 33 8.61 4.73 8.37
CA LEU A 33 9.13 5.79 7.49
C LEU A 33 10.36 6.43 8.14
N PHE A 34 11.46 6.52 7.38
CA PHE A 34 12.72 7.09 7.82
C PHE A 34 13.14 8.19 6.84
N PRO A 35 13.41 9.43 7.29
CA PRO A 35 14.07 10.41 6.45
C PRO A 35 15.51 9.96 6.16
N GLU A 36 15.97 10.12 4.92
CA GLU A 36 17.35 9.83 4.55
C GLU A 36 18.27 10.95 5.07
N PRO A 37 19.28 10.66 5.92
CA PRO A 37 19.99 11.71 6.65
C PRO A 37 20.78 12.70 5.79
N GLN A 38 21.10 12.32 4.55
CA GLN A 38 22.04 13.04 3.68
C GLN A 38 21.37 13.68 2.46
N MET A 39 20.06 13.45 2.26
CA MET A 39 19.34 13.85 1.06
C MET A 39 18.02 14.51 1.47
N GLU A 40 17.87 15.80 1.17
CA GLU A 40 16.63 16.52 1.44
C GLU A 40 15.46 15.86 0.70
N LYS A 41 14.32 15.74 1.39
CA LYS A 41 13.06 15.19 0.84
C LYS A 41 13.17 13.78 0.26
N GLN A 42 14.15 13.01 0.70
CA GLN A 42 14.27 11.59 0.41
C GLN A 42 13.93 10.78 1.66
N TYR A 43 13.19 9.70 1.46
CA TYR A 43 12.72 8.85 2.54
C TYR A 43 12.90 7.38 2.17
N ARG A 44 13.15 6.58 3.20
CA ARG A 44 13.05 5.13 3.17
C ARG A 44 11.77 4.70 3.86
N LEU A 45 10.97 3.95 3.13
CA LEU A 45 9.72 3.37 3.57
C LEU A 45 9.89 1.85 3.65
N LEU A 46 9.77 1.29 4.84
CA LEU A 46 9.77 -0.14 5.07
C LEU A 46 8.36 -0.58 5.42
N ILE A 47 7.79 -1.46 4.60
CA ILE A 47 6.45 -1.99 4.81
C ILE A 47 6.54 -3.50 4.99
N HIS A 48 5.97 -4.02 6.07
CA HIS A 48 5.76 -5.45 6.22
C HIS A 48 4.28 -5.78 6.02
N VAL A 49 4.02 -6.82 5.23
CA VAL A 49 2.65 -7.27 4.94
C VAL A 49 2.54 -8.78 5.14
N TYR A 50 1.46 -9.19 5.78
CA TYR A 50 1.01 -10.58 5.77
C TYR A 50 -0.01 -10.72 4.65
N ILE A 51 0.25 -11.60 3.70
CA ILE A 51 -0.69 -11.94 2.63
C ILE A 51 -0.80 -13.47 2.54
N PRO A 52 -1.84 -14.02 1.89
CA PRO A 52 -1.96 -15.46 1.70
C PRO A 52 -0.68 -16.10 1.10
N ASP A 53 -0.38 -17.34 1.46
CA ASP A 53 0.72 -18.06 0.83
C ASP A 53 0.43 -18.30 -0.68
N GLY A 54 1.49 -18.28 -1.48
CA GLY A 54 1.38 -18.52 -2.93
C GLY A 54 0.99 -17.29 -3.76
N VAL A 55 0.72 -16.16 -3.12
CA VAL A 55 0.58 -14.86 -3.80
C VAL A 55 1.77 -13.95 -3.47
N GLU A 56 2.08 -13.02 -4.39
CA GLU A 56 3.13 -12.03 -4.22
C GLU A 56 2.52 -10.63 -4.13
N PRO A 57 2.99 -9.77 -3.21
CA PRO A 57 2.56 -8.40 -3.22
C PRO A 57 3.17 -7.68 -4.41
N SER A 58 2.49 -6.64 -4.87
CA SER A 58 2.99 -5.65 -5.80
C SER A 58 2.63 -4.26 -5.30
N LEU A 59 3.36 -3.27 -5.77
CA LEU A 59 3.25 -1.90 -5.28
C LEU A 59 2.80 -1.00 -6.42
N ASN A 60 1.75 -0.20 -6.21
CA ASN A 60 1.47 0.92 -7.09
C ASN A 60 2.57 1.98 -6.90
N LYS A 61 3.36 2.18 -7.95
CA LYS A 61 4.55 3.05 -7.93
C LYS A 61 4.24 4.54 -8.10
N ASP A 62 2.96 4.92 -8.14
CA ASP A 62 2.55 6.31 -8.12
C ASP A 62 2.57 6.88 -6.70
N PHE A 63 3.75 7.32 -6.29
CA PHE A 63 3.94 7.97 -5.00
C PHE A 63 3.55 9.44 -5.04
N GLY A 64 3.09 9.98 -6.17
CA GLY A 64 2.62 11.37 -6.28
C GLY A 64 1.23 11.59 -5.68
N ASN A 65 0.47 10.51 -5.45
CA ASN A 65 -0.90 10.59 -4.96
C ASN A 65 -0.96 11.01 -3.48
N ILE A 66 -1.56 12.16 -3.21
CA ILE A 66 -1.82 12.69 -1.88
C ILE A 66 -3.32 12.90 -1.73
N THR A 67 -3.89 12.38 -0.66
CA THR A 67 -5.30 12.57 -0.29
C THR A 67 -5.40 13.35 1.01
N GLU A 68 -6.50 14.09 1.18
CA GLU A 68 -6.84 14.73 2.46
C GLU A 68 -7.68 13.77 3.30
N ILE A 69 -7.28 13.57 4.56
CA ILE A 69 -8.00 12.77 5.54
C ILE A 69 -8.58 13.73 6.58
N ALA A 70 -9.91 13.74 6.71
CA ALA A 70 -10.58 14.54 7.73
C ALA A 70 -10.37 13.93 9.12
N THR A 71 -9.97 14.76 10.08
CA THR A 71 -9.84 14.40 11.50
C THR A 71 -10.60 15.42 12.35
N GLU A 72 -10.78 15.11 13.65
CA GLU A 72 -11.38 16.06 14.59
C GLU A 72 -10.57 17.36 14.73
N ALA A 73 -9.27 17.33 14.43
CA ALA A 73 -8.36 18.47 14.52
C ALA A 73 -8.19 19.23 13.19
N GLY A 74 -8.91 18.84 12.13
CA GLY A 74 -8.78 19.37 10.78
C GLY A 74 -8.32 18.30 9.78
N ASN A 75 -7.96 18.73 8.57
CA ASN A 75 -7.52 17.81 7.53
C ASN A 75 -6.02 17.52 7.64
N VAL A 76 -5.64 16.28 7.35
CA VAL A 76 -4.25 15.84 7.25
C VAL A 76 -4.00 15.32 5.84
N SER A 77 -2.97 15.84 5.20
CA SER A 77 -2.50 15.33 3.91
C SER A 77 -1.75 14.01 4.08
N ALA A 78 -2.19 12.97 3.37
CA ALA A 78 -1.63 11.63 3.43
C ALA A 78 -1.16 11.17 2.05
N ARG A 79 0.10 10.73 1.95
CA ARG A 79 0.61 10.08 0.75
C ARG A 79 0.10 8.66 0.71
N LEU A 80 -0.58 8.30 -0.37
CA LEU A 80 -1.21 6.99 -0.53
C LEU A 80 -0.23 5.99 -1.11
N ILE A 81 -0.09 4.84 -0.46
CA ILE A 81 0.73 3.72 -0.89
C ILE A 81 -0.18 2.51 -1.03
N ALA A 82 -0.49 2.13 -2.26
CA ALA A 82 -1.34 0.97 -2.53
C ALA A 82 -0.47 -0.29 -2.72
N ILE A 83 -0.84 -1.36 -2.02
CA ILE A 83 -0.18 -2.66 -2.07
C ILE A 83 -1.18 -3.64 -2.64
N ASP A 84 -0.95 -4.05 -3.88
CA ASP A 84 -1.83 -4.95 -4.60
C ASP A 84 -1.39 -6.41 -4.37
N TYR A 85 -2.34 -7.33 -4.21
CA TYR A 85 -2.09 -8.76 -4.35
C TYR A 85 -3.34 -9.45 -4.88
N ASP A 86 -3.15 -10.55 -5.60
CA ASP A 86 -4.26 -11.32 -6.15
C ASP A 86 -5.04 -12.02 -5.03
N GLU A 87 -6.36 -11.92 -5.06
CA GLU A 87 -7.19 -12.70 -4.14
C GLU A 87 -6.99 -14.20 -4.44
N PRO A 88 -6.67 -15.02 -3.43
CA PRO A 88 -6.49 -16.46 -3.65
C PRO A 88 -7.80 -17.09 -4.08
N SER A 89 -7.75 -17.97 -5.09
CA SER A 89 -8.94 -18.66 -5.61
C SER A 89 -9.48 -19.77 -4.69
N ALA A 90 -8.81 -20.03 -3.57
CA ALA A 90 -9.09 -21.11 -2.62
C ALA A 90 -9.04 -20.60 -1.19
N GLU A 91 -9.51 -21.42 -0.25
CA GLU A 91 -9.44 -21.13 1.19
C GLU A 91 -7.99 -20.91 1.62
N VAL A 92 -7.76 -19.86 2.40
CA VAL A 92 -6.42 -19.45 2.84
C VAL A 92 -6.04 -20.22 4.08
N ASP A 93 -5.20 -21.23 3.92
CA ASP A 93 -4.75 -22.07 5.03
C ASP A 93 -3.50 -21.50 5.74
N THR A 94 -2.68 -20.73 5.03
CA THR A 94 -1.42 -20.17 5.54
C THR A 94 -1.08 -18.81 4.91
N TYR A 95 -0.18 -18.07 5.56
CA TYR A 95 0.23 -16.72 5.19
C TYR A 95 1.75 -16.57 5.05
N SER A 96 2.13 -15.65 4.17
CA SER A 96 3.50 -15.20 3.94
C SER A 96 3.71 -13.79 4.47
N LEU A 97 4.83 -13.59 5.17
CA LEU A 97 5.32 -12.28 5.58
C LEU A 97 6.30 -11.76 4.52
N TRP A 98 5.93 -10.66 3.88
CA TRP A 98 6.78 -9.94 2.93
C TRP A 98 7.27 -8.62 3.52
N ALA A 99 8.47 -8.21 3.12
CA ALA A 99 9.00 -6.88 3.36
C ALA A 99 9.22 -6.14 2.04
N LEU A 100 8.65 -4.95 1.94
CA LEU A 100 8.81 -4.00 0.86
C LEU A 100 9.69 -2.85 1.36
N ASP A 101 10.90 -2.75 0.83
CA ASP A 101 11.88 -1.71 1.17
C ASP A 101 11.97 -0.74 0.00
N ILE A 102 11.52 0.49 0.22
CA ILE A 102 11.32 1.49 -0.84
C ILE A 102 12.08 2.75 -0.47
N THR A 103 12.93 3.24 -1.35
CA THR A 103 13.50 4.58 -1.26
C THR A 103 12.83 5.48 -2.29
N TYR A 104 12.29 6.61 -1.86
CA TYR A 104 11.69 7.59 -2.77
C TYR A 104 12.12 9.02 -2.43
N ALA A 105 12.12 9.89 -3.44
CA ALA A 105 12.42 11.32 -3.29
C ALA A 105 11.28 12.18 -3.83
N ILE A 106 11.03 13.30 -3.18
CA ILE A 106 10.04 14.30 -3.58
C ILE A 106 10.80 15.44 -4.28
N ASN A 107 10.84 15.39 -5.61
CA ASN A 107 11.63 16.32 -6.42
C ASN A 107 10.91 17.66 -6.61
N ASP A 108 9.65 17.63 -7.02
CA ASP A 108 8.83 18.83 -7.34
C ASP A 108 7.44 18.78 -6.67
N GLY A 109 7.26 17.89 -5.69
CA GLY A 109 5.97 17.62 -5.04
C GLY A 109 5.80 18.25 -3.65
N VAL A 110 4.56 18.23 -3.17
CA VAL A 110 4.23 18.58 -1.78
C VAL A 110 4.60 17.40 -0.88
N GLU A 111 5.26 17.69 0.24
CA GLU A 111 5.43 16.73 1.34
C GLU A 111 4.09 16.51 2.04
N ALA A 112 3.59 15.28 2.01
CA ALA A 112 2.43 14.90 2.80
C ALA A 112 2.83 14.85 4.29
N GLN A 113 1.88 15.16 5.16
CA GLN A 113 2.07 15.11 6.61
C GLN A 113 2.15 13.68 7.15
N THR A 114 1.56 12.71 6.43
CA THR A 114 1.60 11.29 6.81
C THR A 114 1.67 10.37 5.59
N THR A 115 1.89 9.08 5.82
CA THR A 115 1.84 8.00 4.83
C THR A 115 0.70 7.05 5.19
N LEU A 116 -0.17 6.76 4.22
CA LEU A 116 -1.24 5.78 4.34
C LEU A 116 -0.92 4.61 3.42
N ALA A 117 -0.58 3.45 3.99
CA ALA A 117 -0.44 2.22 3.23
C ALA A 117 -1.71 1.38 3.35
N GLN A 118 -2.23 0.89 2.23
CA GLN A 118 -3.45 0.07 2.22
C GLN A 118 -3.33 -1.05 1.20
N PHE A 119 -4.03 -2.15 1.46
CA PHE A 119 -4.19 -3.20 0.48
C PHE A 119 -5.19 -2.78 -0.61
N VAL A 120 -4.88 -3.14 -1.84
CA VAL A 120 -5.81 -3.16 -2.95
C VAL A 120 -5.89 -4.61 -3.41
N ILE A 121 -6.86 -5.33 -2.87
CA ILE A 121 -7.09 -6.71 -3.24
C ILE A 121 -7.85 -6.67 -4.57
N GLY A 122 -7.43 -7.49 -5.54
CA GLY A 122 -8.01 -7.50 -6.90
C GLY A 122 -9.54 -7.40 -6.91
N ASP A 123 -10.08 -6.78 -7.97
CA ASP A 123 -11.52 -6.64 -8.21
C ASP A 123 -12.21 -7.99 -7.93
N PRO A 124 -13.22 -8.09 -7.03
CA PRO A 124 -14.03 -9.29 -6.99
C PRO A 124 -14.59 -9.42 -8.40
N GLN A 125 -14.10 -10.38 -9.18
CA GLN A 125 -14.71 -10.68 -10.46
C GLN A 125 -16.17 -10.98 -10.15
N THR A 126 -17.01 -9.98 -10.42
CA THR A 126 -18.45 -10.04 -10.22
C THR A 126 -19.00 -10.92 -11.32
N SER A 127 -18.78 -12.23 -11.21
CA SER A 127 -19.64 -13.22 -11.85
C SER A 127 -20.64 -13.76 -10.84
N ARG A 128 -21.39 -12.85 -10.19
CA ARG A 128 -22.77 -13.00 -9.71
C ARG A 128 -23.21 -11.70 -9.05
N GLY A 129 -23.91 -10.87 -9.83
CA GLY A 129 -24.55 -9.66 -9.32
C GLY A 129 -25.53 -9.98 -8.19
N THR A 130 -25.44 -9.22 -7.11
CA THR A 130 -26.57 -9.04 -6.20
C THR A 130 -27.06 -7.61 -6.40
N VAL A 131 -28.17 -7.47 -7.14
CA VAL A 131 -28.94 -6.24 -7.19
C VAL A 131 -29.83 -6.24 -5.96
N THR A 132 -29.54 -5.40 -4.98
CA THR A 132 -30.47 -5.14 -3.87
C THR A 132 -31.44 -4.06 -4.32
N GLY A 133 -32.63 -4.48 -4.78
CA GLY A 133 -33.72 -3.56 -5.10
C GLY A 133 -34.26 -2.89 -3.84
N VAL A 134 -34.29 -1.56 -3.81
CA VAL A 134 -35.04 -0.80 -2.82
C VAL A 134 -36.52 -0.94 -3.14
N VAL A 135 -37.27 -1.70 -2.32
CA VAL A 135 -38.73 -1.61 -2.34
C VAL A 135 -39.12 -0.33 -1.63
N ARG A 136 -39.62 0.66 -2.39
CA ARG A 136 -40.44 1.73 -1.83
C ARG A 136 -41.85 1.20 -1.62
N THR A 137 -42.28 1.17 -0.37
CA THR A 137 -43.68 1.32 0.05
C THR A 137 -43.72 2.09 1.35
#